data_AF-A0A2V9CKK4-F1
#
_entry.id   AF-A0A2V9CKK4-F1
#
_cell.length_a   1.000
_cell.length_b   1.000
_cell.length_c   1.000
_cell.angle_alpha   90.00
_cell.angle_beta   90.00
_cell.angle_gamma   90.00
#
_symmetry.space_group_name_H-M   'P 1'
#
loop_
_entity.id
_entity.type
_entity.pdbx_description
1 polymer ?
#
loop_
_entity_poly.entity_id
_entity_poly.type
_entity_poly.pdbx_seq_one_letter_code
_entity_poly.pdbx_strand_id
1 'polypeptide(L)' 'MDRIHASHYRIRWSDKATLDWESFDTSADAEASAKKLMQSGETYTIEEHDGDCPRCRAGVIFLKKA' A
#
# COMPACT_ATOMS: atom_id res chain seq x y z
N MET A 1 24.95 3.21 4.97
CA MET A 1 23.92 4.22 4.65
C MET A 1 22.59 3.52 4.66
N ASP A 2 21.67 4.12 5.40
CA ASP A 2 20.35 3.65 5.82
C ASP A 2 19.69 2.60 4.93
N ARG A 3 19.17 1.55 5.59
CA ARG A 3 18.07 0.76 5.05
C ARG A 3 16.99 1.77 4.69
N ILE A 4 16.79 2.00 3.39
CA ILE A 4 15.65 2.74 2.90
C ILE A 4 14.44 1.89 3.28
N HIS A 5 13.89 2.17 4.46
CA HIS A 5 12.51 1.87 4.79
C HIS A 5 11.70 2.67 3.78
N ALA A 6 11.49 2.11 2.59
CA ALA A 6 10.71 2.76 1.57
C ALA A 6 9.30 2.93 2.14
N SER A 7 8.98 4.13 2.57
CA SER A 7 7.62 4.55 2.87
C SER A 7 6.77 4.17 1.67
N HIS A 8 5.72 3.39 1.88
CA HIS A 8 4.81 2.98 0.82
C HIS A 8 3.39 3.39 1.20
N TYR A 9 2.63 3.73 0.18
CA TYR A 9 1.25 4.16 0.28
C TYR A 9 0.33 2.98 0.02
N ARG A 10 -0.82 2.95 0.70
CA ARG A 10 -1.85 1.93 0.50
C ARG A 10 -3.21 2.55 0.39
N ILE A 11 -4.07 1.89 -0.36
CA ILE A 11 -5.46 2.31 -0.54
C ILE A 11 -6.33 1.54 0.46
N ARG A 12 -6.99 2.28 1.33
CA ARG A 12 -8.00 1.76 2.24
C ARG A 12 -9.38 2.17 1.77
N TRP A 13 -10.18 1.20 1.37
CA TRP A 13 -11.58 1.43 1.03
C TRP A 13 -12.41 1.58 2.30
N SER A 14 -13.25 2.60 2.38
CA SER A 14 -14.12 2.82 3.55
C SER A 14 -15.28 1.82 3.60
N ASP A 15 -15.74 1.39 2.43
CA ASP A 15 -16.91 0.50 2.29
C ASP A 15 -16.55 -0.97 2.48
N LYS A 16 -15.30 -1.33 2.17
CA LYS A 16 -14.78 -2.68 2.35
C LYS A 16 -13.76 -2.70 3.46
N ALA A 17 -14.01 -3.49 4.50
CA ALA A 17 -13.02 -3.78 5.55
C ALA A 17 -11.74 -4.48 5.01
N THR A 18 -11.68 -4.76 3.71
CA THR A 18 -10.49 -5.25 3.02
C THR A 18 -9.65 -4.08 2.54
N LEU A 19 -8.50 -3.88 3.18
CA LEU A 19 -7.42 -3.04 2.65
C LEU A 19 -7.03 -3.57 1.26
N ASP A 20 -6.86 -2.69 0.28
CA ASP A 20 -6.17 -3.08 -0.94
C ASP A 20 -4.67 -3.19 -0.61
N TRP A 21 -4.11 -4.37 -0.88
CA TRP A 21 -2.79 -4.75 -0.38
C TRP A 21 -1.65 -4.35 -1.31
N GLU A 22 -1.95 -3.62 -2.37
CA GLU A 22 -0.95 -3.08 -3.28
C GLU A 22 -0.21 -1.92 -2.58
N SER A 23 1.11 -2.06 -2.48
CA SER A 23 2.01 -1.04 -1.97
C SER A 23 2.47 -0.16 -3.12
N PHE A 24 2.29 1.14 -2.98
CA PHE A 24 2.75 2.13 -3.96
C PHE A 24 3.92 2.92 -3.39
N ASP A 25 4.90 3.26 -4.22
CA ASP A 25 6.04 4.07 -3.80
C ASP A 25 5.65 5.55 -3.60
N THR A 26 4.56 6.00 -4.23
CA THR A 26 4.06 7.38 -4.12
C THR A 26 2.56 7.44 -3.85
N SER A 27 2.13 8.50 -3.15
CA SER A 27 0.71 8.76 -2.91
C SER A 27 -0.04 9.03 -4.22
N ALA A 28 0.61 9.65 -5.19
CA ALA A 28 0.04 9.92 -6.51
C ALA A 28 -0.28 8.64 -7.29
N ASP A 29 0.61 7.63 -7.24
CA ASP A 29 0.35 6.32 -7.84
C ASP A 29 -0.79 5.59 -7.13
N ALA A 30 -0.81 5.63 -5.80
CA ALA A 30 -1.92 5.08 -5.01
C ALA A 30 -3.25 5.75 -5.36
N GLU A 31 -3.28 7.08 -5.51
CA GLU A 31 -4.49 7.81 -5.95
C GLU A 31 -4.91 7.43 -7.36
N ALA A 32 -3.97 7.32 -8.29
CA ALA A 32 -4.27 7.00 -9.68
C ALA A 32 -4.88 5.58 -9.80
N SER A 33 -4.35 4.63 -9.04
CA SER A 33 -4.90 3.27 -8.95
C SER A 33 -6.25 3.25 -8.23
N ALA A 34 -6.39 3.98 -7.12
CA ALA A 34 -7.67 4.11 -6.42
C ALA A 34 -8.76 4.67 -7.35
N LYS A 35 -8.47 5.76 -8.08
CA LYS A 35 -9.43 6.35 -9.04
C LYS A 35 -9.84 5.41 -10.16
N LYS A 36 -8.97 4.48 -10.57
CA LYS A 36 -9.29 3.45 -11.58
C LYS A 36 -10.15 2.32 -11.02
N LEU A 37 -9.93 1.95 -9.76
CA LEU A 37 -10.61 0.84 -9.08
C LEU A 37 -11.93 1.26 -8.43
N MET A 38 -12.05 2.54 -8.06
CA MET A 38 -13.20 3.12 -7.36
C MET A 38 -14.46 2.95 -8.20
N GLN A 39 -15.41 2.14 -7.71
CA GLN A 39 -16.76 2.12 -8.27
C GLN A 39 -17.53 3.36 -7.80
N SER A 40 -18.49 3.78 -8.60
CA SER A 40 -19.32 4.97 -8.32
C SER A 40 -19.99 4.86 -6.95
N GLY A 41 -19.54 5.69 -6.00
CA GLY A 41 -20.06 5.74 -4.63
C GLY A 41 -19.14 5.14 -3.56
N GLU A 42 -18.07 4.44 -3.93
CA GLU A 42 -17.05 4.02 -2.97
C GLU A 42 -16.22 5.22 -2.52
N THR A 43 -15.74 5.22 -1.28
CA THR A 43 -14.75 6.19 -0.80
C THR A 43 -13.47 5.46 -0.43
N TYR A 44 -12.34 6.09 -0.70
CA TYR A 44 -11.02 5.56 -0.37
C TYR A 44 -10.23 6.58 0.44
N THR A 45 -9.33 6.07 1.27
CA THR A 45 -8.33 6.85 2.00
C THR A 45 -6.96 6.27 1.67
N ILE A 46 -5.96 7.14 1.49
CA ILE A 46 -4.58 6.69 1.30
C ILE A 46 -3.88 6.75 2.64
N GLU A 47 -3.40 5.60 3.10
CA GLU A 47 -2.60 5.49 4.32
C GLU A 47 -1.12 5.37 3.93
N GLU A 48 -0.31 6.29 4.44
CA GLU A 48 1.15 6.19 4.38
C GLU A 48 1.62 5.19 5.43
N HIS A 49 2.43 4.23 5.01
CA HIS A 49 2.99 3.23 5.89
C HIS A 49 4.51 3.18 5.69
N ASP A 50 5.25 3.42 6.76
CA ASP A 50 6.70 3.30 6.76
C ASP A 50 7.15 1.85 6.94
N GLY A 51 8.47 1.65 7.03
CA GLY A 51 9.12 0.34 7.24
C GLY A 51 8.70 -0.43 8.49
N ASP A 52 7.86 0.14 9.36
CA ASP A 52 7.19 -0.59 10.45
C ASP A 52 6.00 -1.43 9.96
N CYS A 53 5.65 -1.34 8.67
CA CYS A 53 4.57 -2.15 8.13
C CYS A 53 4.88 -3.65 8.29
N PRO A 54 4.05 -4.42 9.03
CA PRO A 54 4.32 -5.82 9.32
C PRO A 54 4.40 -6.67 8.04
N ARG A 55 3.75 -6.24 6.96
CA ARG A 55 3.83 -6.90 5.64
C ARG A 55 5.11 -6.59 4.88
N CYS A 56 5.62 -5.36 4.93
CA CYS A 56 6.89 -5.03 4.28
C CYS A 56 8.05 -5.68 5.04
N ARG A 57 7.95 -5.73 6.38
CA ARG A 57 8.86 -6.51 7.22
C ARG A 57 8.82 -8.00 6.91
N ALA A 58 7.65 -8.56 6.62
CA ALA A 58 7.50 -9.96 6.22
C ALA A 58 7.93 -10.23 4.76
N GLY A 59 7.76 -9.25 3.86
CA GLY A 59 8.09 -9.35 2.43
C GLY A 59 9.59 -9.45 2.14
N VAL A 60 10.44 -8.91 3.03
CA VAL A 60 11.90 -9.07 2.92
C VAL A 60 12.36 -10.53 3.14
N ILE A 61 11.50 -11.40 3.66
CA ILE A 61 11.82 -12.83 3.91
C ILE A 61 11.47 -13.71 2.70
N PHE A 62 10.66 -13.23 1.73
CA PHE A 62 10.17 -14.04 0.60
C PHE A 62 10.91 -13.86 -0.73
N LEU A 63 12.11 -13.23 -0.74
CA LEU A 63 13.05 -13.27 -1.87
C LEU A 63 14.29 -14.11 -1.58
N LYS A 64 14.12 -15.25 -0.89
CA LYS A 64 15.12 -16.33 -0.86
C LYS A 64 14.47 -17.71 -0.98
N LYS A 65 13.98 -18.01 -2.18
CA LYS A 65 13.80 -19.37 -2.75
C LYS A 65 13.93 -19.20 -4.27
N ALA A 66 14.78 -19.90 -5.01
CA ALA A 66 15.86 -20.85 -4.78
C ALA A 66 16.83 -20.71 -5.96
#